data_AF-A0A1F2TT14-F1
#
_entry.id   AF-A0A1F2TT14-F1
#
_cell.length_a   1.000
_cell.length_b   1.000
_cell.length_c   1.000
_cell.angle_alpha   90.00
_cell.angle_beta   90.00
_cell.angle_gamma   90.00
#
_symmetry.space_group_name_H-M   'P 1'
#
loop_
_entity.id
_entity.type
_entity.pdbx_description
1 polymer ?
#
loop_
_entity_poly.entity_id
_entity_poly.type
_entity_poly.pdbx_seq_one_letter_code
_entity_poly.pdbx_strand_id
1 'polypeptide(L)' 'MKRRTTQFALCLDNAGNEASLIRGKIYRALPDARAAKDNLIRIVDESGEDYLFASTQFAFVDFPQSVRRKLLALQKAG' A
#
# COMPACT_ATOMS: atom_id res chain seq x y z
N MET A 1 -0.86 8.48 -21.57
CA MET A 1 -1.14 7.58 -20.43
C MET A 1 -1.18 8.40 -19.15
N LYS A 2 -2.30 8.46 -18.41
CA LYS A 2 -2.33 9.16 -17.11
C LYS A 2 -1.34 8.47 -16.17
N ARG A 3 -0.35 9.20 -15.66
CA ARG A 3 0.52 8.68 -14.58
C ARG A 3 -0.39 8.29 -13.43
N ARG A 4 -0.51 6.98 -13.16
CA ARG A 4 -1.16 6.50 -11.95
C ARG A 4 -0.35 7.06 -10.78
N THR A 5 -0.94 7.96 -10.02
CA THR A 5 -0.32 8.46 -8.79
C THR A 5 -0.20 7.31 -7.82
N THR A 6 1.03 6.93 -7.47
CA THR A 6 1.26 5.96 -6.42
C THR A 6 0.62 6.44 -5.13
N GLN A 7 -0.25 5.62 -4.54
CA GLN A 7 -0.90 5.90 -3.27
C GLN A 7 -0.14 5.17 -2.16
N PHE A 8 -0.25 5.70 -0.94
CA PHE A 8 0.32 5.09 0.24
C PHE A 8 -0.79 4.79 1.26
N ALA A 9 -0.62 3.70 1.99
CA ALA A 9 -1.58 3.24 2.97
C ALA A 9 -0.86 2.84 4.26
N LEU A 10 -1.32 3.36 5.40
CA LEU A 10 -0.85 2.95 6.72
C LEU A 10 -1.63 1.73 7.17
N CYS A 11 -0.94 0.65 7.54
CA CYS A 11 -1.58 -0.53 8.16
C CYS A 11 -1.98 -0.20 9.60
N LEU A 12 -3.28 -0.19 9.87
CA LEU A 12 -3.84 0.04 11.22
C LEU A 12 -4.00 -1.27 11.99
N ASP A 13 -4.33 -2.33 11.25
CA ASP A 13 -4.56 -3.68 11.74
C ASP A 13 -4.03 -4.70 10.72
N ASN A 14 -3.53 -5.83 11.20
CA ASN A 14 -3.00 -6.91 10.38
C ASN A 14 -3.59 -8.28 10.75
N ALA A 15 -4.69 -8.32 11.53
CA ALA A 15 -5.35 -9.56 11.90
C ALA A 15 -5.62 -10.46 10.67
N GLY A 16 -5.14 -11.70 10.71
CA GLY A 16 -5.25 -12.68 9.63
C GLY A 16 -4.25 -12.50 8.47
N ASN A 17 -3.37 -11.50 8.54
CA ASN A 17 -2.35 -11.17 7.54
C ASN A 17 -0.98 -10.89 8.19
N GLU A 18 -0.71 -11.42 9.37
CA GLU A 18 0.45 -11.10 10.21
C GLU A 18 1.79 -11.49 9.56
N ALA A 19 1.76 -12.45 8.64
CA ALA A 19 2.94 -12.86 7.87
C ALA A 19 3.32 -11.86 6.77
N SER A 20 2.35 -11.09 6.26
CA SER A 20 2.53 -10.16 5.13
C SER A 20 2.53 -8.69 5.55
N LEU A 21 1.87 -8.35 6.67
CA LEU A 21 1.64 -6.97 7.10
C LEU A 21 2.18 -6.69 8.49
N ILE A 22 2.79 -5.51 8.65
CA ILE A 22 3.32 -4.97 9.89
C ILE A 22 2.47 -3.74 10.27
N ARG A 23 1.86 -3.78 11.45
CA ARG A 23 1.06 -2.67 11.98
C ARG A 23 1.90 -1.41 12.14
N GLY A 24 1.34 -0.26 11.77
CA GLY A 24 2.01 1.04 11.79
C GLY A 24 2.96 1.30 10.61
N LYS A 25 3.16 0.32 9.72
CA LYS A 25 3.98 0.50 8.52
C LYS A 25 3.18 1.14 7.38
N ILE A 26 3.88 1.95 6.59
CA ILE A 26 3.37 2.55 5.36
C ILE A 26 3.69 1.63 4.19
N TYR A 27 2.65 1.26 3.45
CA TYR A 27 2.70 0.41 2.28
C TYR A 27 2.40 1.19 1.01
N ARG A 28 2.88 0.65 -0.13
CA ARG A 28 2.49 1.14 -1.45
C ARG A 28 1.18 0.51 -1.86
N ALA A 29 0.19 1.35 -2.17
CA ALA A 29 -1.09 0.92 -2.71
C ALA A 29 -1.14 1.14 -4.23
N LEU A 30 -1.56 0.11 -4.96
CA LEU A 30 -1.73 0.14 -6.41
C LEU A 30 -3.20 0.41 -6.75
N PRO A 31 -3.51 1.33 -7.68
CA PRO A 31 -4.89 1.57 -8.09
C PRO A 31 -5.50 0.33 -8.74
N ASP A 32 -6.57 -0.19 -8.14
CA ASP A 32 -7.32 -1.35 -8.63
C ASP A 32 -8.82 -1.11 -8.46
N ALA A 33 -9.47 -0.65 -9.53
CA ALA A 33 -10.90 -0.35 -9.53
C ALA A 33 -11.79 -1.61 -9.45
N ARG A 34 -11.24 -2.81 -9.66
CA ARG A 34 -12.00 -4.06 -9.49
C ARG A 34 -12.01 -4.43 -8.01
N ALA A 35 -10.82 -4.51 -7.40
CA ALA A 35 -10.68 -4.78 -5.97
C ALA A 35 -11.46 -3.79 -5.09
N ALA A 36 -11.46 -2.51 -5.46
CA ALA A 36 -12.19 -1.48 -4.73
C ALA A 36 -13.71 -1.74 -4.64
N LYS A 37 -14.31 -2.44 -5.62
CA LYS A 37 -15.74 -2.81 -5.58
C LYS A 37 -16.05 -3.82 -4.47
N ASP A 38 -15.07 -4.63 -4.11
CA ASP A 38 -15.16 -5.68 -3.10
C ASP A 38 -14.58 -5.22 -1.75
N ASN A 39 -14.38 -3.91 -1.55
CA ASN A 39 -13.74 -3.32 -0.38
C ASN A 39 -12.31 -3.83 -0.15
N LEU A 40 -11.60 -4.19 -1.22
CA LEU A 40 -10.21 -4.63 -1.18
C LEU A 40 -9.26 -3.54 -1.66
N ILE A 41 -8.04 -3.56 -1.11
CA ILE A 41 -6.92 -2.71 -1.50
C ILE A 41 -5.75 -3.58 -1.98
N ARG A 42 -5.15 -3.21 -3.12
CA ARG A 42 -3.95 -3.87 -3.64
C ARG A 42 -2.71 -3.25 -3.02
N ILE A 43 -2.05 -3.99 -2.14
CA ILE A 43 -0.85 -3.56 -1.40
C ILE A 43 0.35 -4.39 -1.85
N VAL A 44 1.47 -3.71 -2.02
CA VAL A 44 2.78 -4.36 -2.17
C VAL A 44 3.33 -4.64 -0.78
N ASP A 45 3.51 -5.92 -0.44
CA ASP A 45 3.91 -6.37 0.90
C ASP A 45 5.44 -6.35 1.11
N GLU A 46 5.91 -7.00 2.18
CA GLU A 46 7.33 -7.09 2.53
C GLU A 46 8.19 -7.85 1.51
N SER A 47 7.57 -8.74 0.71
CA SER A 47 8.27 -9.49 -0.33
C SER A 47 8.44 -8.72 -1.63
N GLY A 48 7.73 -7.58 -1.79
CA GLY A 48 7.68 -6.82 -3.04
C GLY A 48 6.60 -7.29 -4.02
N GLU A 49 5.88 -8.37 -3.68
CA GLU A 49 4.72 -8.86 -4.42
C GLU A 49 3.45 -8.08 -4.04
N ASP A 50 2.47 -8.04 -4.94
CA ASP A 50 1.20 -7.36 -4.73
C ASP A 50 0.04 -8.31 -4.42
N TYR A 51 -0.64 -8.05 -3.30
CA TYR A 51 -1.77 -8.84 -2.81
C TYR A 51 -2.99 -7.95 -2.52
N LEU A 52 -4.16 -8.58 -2.41
CA LEU A 52 -5.40 -7.92 -2.03
C LEU A 52 -5.67 -8.12 -0.54
N PHE A 53 -5.92 -7.02 0.17
CA PHE A 53 -6.26 -7.03 1.59
C PHE A 53 -7.56 -6.27 1.83
N ALA A 54 -8.18 -6.48 2.99
CA ALA A 54 -9.37 -5.72 3.38
C ALA A 54 -9.00 -4.24 3.55
N SER A 55 -9.70 -3.35 2.85
CA SER A 55 -9.45 -1.90 2.91
C SER A 55 -9.59 -1.33 4.33
N THR A 56 -10.41 -1.95 5.19
CA THR A 56 -10.61 -1.57 6.59
C THR A 56 -9.36 -1.73 7.46
N GLN A 57 -8.39 -2.54 7.04
CA GLN A 57 -7.10 -2.71 7.72
C GLN A 57 -6.17 -1.49 7.52
N PHE A 58 -6.56 -0.54 6.66
CA PHE A 58 -5.68 0.53 6.21
C PHE A 58 -6.32 1.91 6.26
N ALA A 59 -5.48 2.93 6.44
CA ALA A 59 -5.82 4.32 6.15
C ALA A 59 -4.99 4.83 4.97
N PHE A 60 -5.63 5.46 3.98
CA PHE A 60 -4.90 6.19 2.95
C PHE A 60 -4.20 7.41 3.56
N VAL A 61 -2.91 7.53 3.30
CA VAL A 61 -2.09 8.64 3.75
C VAL A 61 -1.41 9.27 2.55
N ASP A 62 -1.30 10.59 2.59
CA ASP A 62 -0.61 11.33 1.53
C ASP A 62 0.61 12.05 2.08
N PHE A 63 1.59 12.29 1.22
CA PHE A 63 2.85 12.90 1.59
C PHE A 63 3.23 14.04 0.64
N PRO A 64 4.06 15.00 1.07
CA PRO A 64 4.72 15.92 0.16
C PRO A 64 5.51 15.17 -0.93
N GLN A 65 5.61 15.75 -2.12
CA GLN A 65 6.26 15.12 -3.28
C GLN A 65 7.70 14.65 -2.99
N SER A 66 8.45 15.41 -2.19
CA SER A 66 9.81 15.06 -1.76
C SER A 66 9.85 13.73 -1.01
N VAL A 67 8.91 13.50 -0.10
CA VAL A 67 8.80 12.27 0.70
C VAL A 67 8.36 11.10 -0.18
N ARG A 68 7.36 11.29 -1.07
CA ARG A 68 6.93 10.22 -1.99
C ARG A 68 8.08 9.69 -2.85
N ARG A 69 8.93 10.60 -3.36
CA ARG A 69 10.11 10.22 -4.16
C ARG A 69 11.10 9.38 -3.34
N LYS A 70 11.35 9.76 -2.09
CA LYS A 70 12.24 9.00 -1.19
C LYS A 70 11.66 7.61 -0.86
N LEU A 71 10.38 7.53 -0.51
CA LEU A 71 9.70 6.26 -0.23
C LEU A 71 9.78 5.30 -1.43
N LEU A 72 9.51 5.80 -2.64
CA LEU A 72 9.63 5.02 -3.88
C LEU A 72 11.05 4.57 -4.21
N ALA A 73 12.07 5.36 -3.84
CA ALA A 73 13.46 5.00 -4.04
C ALA A 73 13.91 3.90 -3.06
N LEU A 74 13.49 3.99 -1.80
CA LEU A 74 13.80 2.99 -0.77
C LEU A 74 13.22 1.60 -1.11
N GLN A 75 12.01 1.56 -1.69
CA GLN A 75 11.38 0.31 -2.11
C GLN A 75 12.04 -0.39 -3.30
N LYS A 76 12.92 0.30 -4.05
CA LYS A 76 13.64 -0.30 -5.20
C LYS A 76 15.05 -0.80 -4.84
N ALA A 77 15.50 -0.50 -3.61
CA ALA A 77 16.87 -0.75 -3.18
C ALA A 77 17.04 -2.06 -2.39
N GLY A 78 15.94 -2.79 -2.13
CA GLY A 78 15.95 -4.17 -1.64
C GLY A 78 15.66 -5.12 -2.78
#